data_AF-A2EKR3-F1
#
_entry.id   AF-A2EKR3-F1
#
_cell.length_a   1.000
_cell.length_b   1.000
_cell.length_c   1.000
_cell.angle_alpha   90.00
_cell.angle_beta   90.00
_cell.angle_gamma   90.00
#
_symmetry.space_group_name_H-M   'P 1'
#
loop_
_entity.id
_entity.type
_entity.pdbx_description
1 polymer ?
#
loop_
_entity_poly.entity_id
_entity_poly.type
_entity_poly.pdbx_seq_one_letter_code
_entity_poly.pdbx_strand_id
1 'polypeptide(L)'
;MEVPFYNFEFTGDVQEKTLPPGEYLLECWGARGGGVEEFFDLELSASGKGGYSRGLIKLEHETKLYIHVGGRGKTVKGILLGIFVEGGYNGGGSCFATRVDPTGAGGGGTDIRIETDSIFARVIVAGGGGGSGGSDKLPGAPGGGLIGGFGIPILVSPGGQTSEKESEFGEGGEFFQGAHTDMVVGGAGGGWYGASALQPKKVQKLAPTLALVEVDTYTLKEQL
;
A
#
# COMPACT_ATOMS: atom_id res chain seq x y z
N MET A 1 -2.98 -27.60 28.70
CA MET A 1 -3.51 -26.23 28.78
C MET A 1 -3.47 -25.70 27.36
N GLU A 2 -4.61 -25.30 26.80
CA GLU A 2 -4.68 -24.78 25.43
C GLU A 2 -4.08 -23.37 25.42
N VAL A 3 -3.15 -23.10 24.51
CA VAL A 3 -2.60 -21.75 24.35
C VAL A 3 -3.67 -20.93 23.63
N PRO A 4 -4.17 -19.81 24.22
CA PRO A 4 -5.19 -19.00 23.57
C PRO A 4 -4.70 -18.50 22.21
N PHE A 5 -5.52 -18.70 21.18
CA PHE A 5 -5.26 -18.20 19.83
C PHE A 5 -6.34 -17.19 19.45
N TYR A 6 -5.91 -16.01 18.99
CA TYR A 6 -6.81 -14.94 18.55
C TYR A 6 -6.55 -14.65 17.08
N ASN A 7 -7.58 -14.78 16.25
CA ASN A 7 -7.51 -14.46 14.82
C ASN A 7 -8.30 -13.19 14.52
N PHE A 8 -7.74 -12.33 13.68
CA PHE A 8 -8.33 -11.07 13.28
C PHE A 8 -8.41 -11.03 11.75
N GLU A 9 -9.63 -11.06 11.23
CA GLU A 9 -9.89 -10.94 9.80
C GLU A 9 -10.06 -9.48 9.40
N PHE A 10 -9.97 -9.18 8.10
CA PHE A 10 -10.16 -7.82 7.60
C PHE A 10 -11.61 -7.35 7.81
N THR A 11 -11.78 -6.21 8.50
CA THR A 11 -13.08 -5.57 8.76
C THR A 11 -13.25 -4.22 8.05
N GLY A 12 -12.17 -3.65 7.52
CA GLY A 12 -12.15 -2.27 7.00
C GLY A 12 -11.92 -1.19 8.05
N ASP A 13 -11.71 -1.56 9.31
CA ASP A 13 -11.49 -0.63 10.43
C ASP A 13 -10.58 -1.27 11.50
N VAL A 14 -10.17 -0.48 12.50
CA VAL A 14 -9.39 -0.94 13.66
C VAL A 14 -10.16 -1.98 14.48
N GLN A 15 -9.45 -3.01 14.94
CA GLN A 15 -9.93 -3.97 15.92
C GLN A 15 -9.12 -3.85 17.20
N GLU A 16 -9.75 -4.06 18.35
CA GLU A 16 -9.09 -3.89 19.65
C GLU A 16 -9.08 -5.20 20.45
N LYS A 17 -8.01 -5.44 21.19
CA LYS A 17 -7.91 -6.57 22.12
C LYS A 17 -7.07 -6.22 23.33
N THR A 18 -7.63 -6.42 24.53
CA THR A 18 -6.85 -6.34 25.77
C THR A 18 -6.32 -7.73 26.13
N LEU A 19 -5.02 -7.80 26.44
CA LEU A 19 -4.33 -9.03 26.84
C LEU A 19 -3.75 -8.88 28.25
N PRO A 20 -3.81 -9.92 29.10
CA PRO A 20 -3.12 -9.92 30.38
C PRO A 20 -1.59 -9.99 30.20
N PRO A 21 -0.80 -9.76 31.28
CA PRO A 21 0.65 -9.97 31.24
C PRO A 21 1.00 -11.39 30.76
N GLY A 22 2.05 -11.51 29.96
CA GLY A 22 2.47 -12.80 29.40
C GLY A 22 3.37 -12.67 28.17
N GLU A 23 3.80 -13.81 27.65
CA GLU A 23 4.54 -13.89 26.40
C GLU A 23 3.59 -14.26 25.25
N TYR A 24 3.65 -13.50 24.17
CA TYR A 24 2.77 -13.65 23.02
C TYR A 24 3.58 -13.77 21.75
N LEU A 25 3.16 -14.69 20.89
CA LEU A 25 3.59 -14.74 19.51
C LEU A 25 2.64 -13.89 18.66
N LEU A 26 3.18 -12.87 18.01
CA LEU A 26 2.46 -12.04 17.07
C LEU A 26 2.79 -12.51 15.65
N GLU A 27 1.75 -12.66 14.83
CA GLU A 27 1.86 -12.99 13.41
C GLU A 27 0.92 -12.09 12.62
N CYS A 28 1.42 -11.55 11.51
CA CYS A 28 0.58 -10.76 10.61
C CYS A 28 0.95 -10.98 9.14
N TRP A 29 -0.07 -10.87 8.29
CA TRP A 29 0.05 -10.95 6.83
C TRP A 29 -0.49 -9.66 6.24
N GLY A 30 0.31 -9.00 5.40
CA GLY A 30 -0.15 -7.85 4.63
C GLY A 30 -1.13 -8.26 3.54
N ALA A 31 -1.93 -7.32 3.06
CA ALA A 31 -2.92 -7.61 2.03
C ALA A 31 -2.31 -7.71 0.63
N ARG A 32 -2.98 -8.43 -0.25
CA ARG A 32 -2.65 -8.49 -1.67
C ARG A 32 -3.03 -7.18 -2.39
N GLY A 33 -2.27 -6.81 -3.42
CA GLY A 33 -2.69 -5.78 -4.38
C GLY A 33 -3.94 -6.16 -5.17
N GLY A 34 -4.57 -5.14 -5.75
CA GLY A 34 -5.63 -5.24 -6.73
C GLY A 34 -5.10 -5.71 -8.09
N GLY A 35 -5.96 -6.42 -8.81
CA GLY A 35 -5.67 -6.90 -10.16
C GLY A 35 -6.40 -6.09 -11.22
N VAL A 36 -6.55 -6.71 -12.39
CA VAL A 36 -7.49 -6.31 -13.43
C VAL A 36 -8.39 -7.53 -13.71
N GLU A 37 -9.70 -7.32 -13.77
CA GLU A 37 -10.68 -8.34 -14.12
C GLU A 37 -11.37 -7.93 -15.45
N GLU A 38 -11.50 -8.88 -16.38
CA GLU A 38 -12.25 -8.72 -17.64
C GLU A 38 -11.77 -7.61 -18.60
N PHE A 39 -10.47 -7.56 -18.91
CA PHE A 39 -9.92 -6.72 -19.97
C PHE A 39 -9.40 -7.58 -21.14
N PHE A 40 -10.11 -7.55 -22.28
CA PHE A 40 -9.70 -8.02 -23.61
C PHE A 40 -8.77 -9.25 -23.67
N ASP A 41 -9.24 -10.48 -23.43
CA ASP A 41 -8.50 -11.75 -23.65
C ASP A 41 -7.00 -11.76 -23.25
N LEU A 42 -6.58 -10.83 -22.41
CA LEU A 42 -5.21 -10.62 -21.99
C LEU A 42 -5.03 -11.53 -20.78
N GLU A 43 -4.02 -12.39 -20.83
CA GLU A 43 -3.49 -12.98 -19.60
C GLU A 43 -2.94 -11.85 -18.73
N LEU A 44 -3.77 -11.39 -17.80
CA LEU A 44 -3.43 -10.31 -16.89
C LEU A 44 -2.51 -10.83 -15.78
N SER A 45 -1.52 -10.03 -15.44
CA SER A 45 -0.51 -10.38 -14.45
C SER A 45 -1.10 -10.47 -13.04
N ALA A 46 -0.56 -11.38 -12.23
CA ALA A 46 -0.94 -11.48 -10.84
C ALA A 46 -0.45 -10.24 -10.06
N SER A 47 -1.35 -9.59 -9.33
CA SER A 47 -0.96 -8.58 -8.34
C SER A 47 -0.12 -9.19 -7.21
N GLY A 48 0.72 -8.36 -6.60
CA GLY A 48 1.66 -8.76 -5.55
C GLY A 48 0.95 -9.26 -4.31
N LYS A 49 1.44 -10.37 -3.75
CA LYS A 49 1.02 -10.89 -2.44
C LYS A 49 1.56 -10.00 -1.34
N GLY A 50 0.84 -9.84 -0.23
CA GLY A 50 1.39 -9.16 0.94
C GLY A 50 2.47 -9.99 1.63
N GLY A 51 3.25 -9.32 2.47
CA GLY A 51 4.32 -9.92 3.26
C GLY A 51 3.79 -10.66 4.49
N TYR A 52 4.70 -11.31 5.20
CA TYR A 52 4.44 -11.94 6.50
C TYR A 52 5.44 -11.40 7.52
N SER A 53 5.01 -11.23 8.76
CA SER A 53 5.89 -10.90 9.88
C SER A 53 5.50 -11.68 11.11
N ARG A 54 6.51 -12.04 11.89
CA ARG A 54 6.38 -12.79 13.14
C ARG A 54 7.34 -12.24 14.18
N GLY A 55 6.86 -12.11 15.41
CA GLY A 55 7.66 -11.62 16.53
C GLY A 55 7.14 -12.15 17.87
N LEU A 56 8.04 -12.26 18.85
CA LEU A 56 7.68 -12.51 20.23
C LEU A 56 7.67 -11.20 20.99
N ILE A 57 6.68 -11.03 21.87
CA ILE A 57 6.61 -9.91 22.79
C ILE A 57 6.29 -10.39 24.20
N LYS A 58 6.87 -9.73 25.20
CA LYS A 58 6.53 -9.91 26.61
C LYS A 58 5.76 -8.68 27.08
N LEU A 59 4.55 -8.90 27.59
CA LEU A 59 3.70 -7.88 28.21
C LEU A 59 3.84 -7.98 29.73
N GLU A 60 4.26 -6.91 30.38
CA GLU A 60 4.50 -6.89 31.85
C GLU A 60 3.25 -6.50 32.65
N HIS A 61 2.23 -5.95 31.99
CA HIS A 61 0.95 -5.54 32.56
C HIS A 61 -0.18 -5.90 31.58
N GLU A 62 -1.42 -5.69 32.01
CA GLU A 62 -2.56 -5.74 31.10
C GLU A 62 -2.39 -4.64 30.05
N THR A 63 -2.43 -5.03 28.77
CA THR A 63 -2.08 -4.15 27.65
C THR A 63 -3.15 -4.18 26.58
N LYS A 64 -3.54 -3.00 26.09
CA LYS A 64 -4.47 -2.85 24.97
C LYS A 64 -3.72 -2.89 23.63
N LEU A 65 -4.19 -3.73 22.73
CA LEU A 65 -3.73 -3.84 21.35
C LEU A 65 -4.74 -3.18 20.40
N TYR A 66 -4.20 -2.53 19.37
CA TYR A 66 -4.94 -2.06 18.20
C TYR A 66 -4.42 -2.82 16.98
N ILE A 67 -5.32 -3.48 16.26
CA ILE A 67 -5.01 -4.38 15.16
C ILE A 67 -5.60 -3.78 13.89
N HIS A 68 -4.72 -3.41 12.96
CA HIS A 68 -5.11 -3.00 11.61
C HIS A 68 -4.78 -4.11 10.64
N VAL A 69 -5.81 -4.84 10.20
CA VAL A 69 -5.65 -5.84 9.14
C VAL A 69 -5.72 -5.13 7.79
N GLY A 70 -4.71 -5.32 6.94
CA GLY A 70 -4.63 -4.67 5.63
C GLY A 70 -5.80 -5.06 4.73
N GLY A 71 -6.30 -4.10 3.97
CA GLY A 71 -7.31 -4.33 2.94
C GLY A 71 -6.68 -4.64 1.58
N ARG A 72 -7.34 -5.48 0.77
CA ARG A 72 -6.91 -5.71 -0.62
C ARG A 72 -7.03 -4.41 -1.42
N GLY A 73 -6.04 -4.12 -2.26
CA GLY A 73 -6.14 -3.04 -3.25
C GLY A 73 -7.30 -3.28 -4.23
N LYS A 74 -7.97 -2.23 -4.70
CA LYS A 74 -9.10 -2.39 -5.61
C LYS A 74 -8.65 -2.93 -6.96
N THR A 75 -9.48 -3.81 -7.51
CA THR A 75 -9.34 -4.36 -8.86
C THR A 75 -10.16 -3.52 -9.84
N VAL A 76 -9.58 -3.23 -10.99
CA VAL A 76 -10.30 -2.61 -12.11
C VAL A 76 -11.22 -3.63 -12.78
N LYS A 77 -12.44 -3.22 -13.12
CA LYS A 77 -13.41 -4.01 -13.88
C LYS A 77 -13.90 -3.24 -15.10
N GLY A 78 -13.83 -3.88 -16.28
CA GLY A 78 -14.46 -3.39 -17.51
C GLY A 78 -13.78 -2.19 -18.19
N ILE A 79 -14.15 -1.95 -19.44
CA ILE A 79 -13.51 -0.96 -20.33
C ILE A 79 -14.00 0.44 -19.96
N LEU A 80 -13.29 1.11 -19.06
CA LEU A 80 -13.60 2.48 -18.69
C LEU A 80 -12.34 3.35 -18.77
N LEU A 81 -12.52 4.60 -19.22
CA LEU A 81 -11.45 5.57 -19.40
C LEU A 81 -11.21 6.35 -18.10
N GLY A 82 -10.00 6.25 -17.56
CA GLY A 82 -9.50 7.15 -16.52
C GLY A 82 -10.21 7.02 -15.18
N ILE A 83 -10.08 5.86 -14.54
CA ILE A 83 -10.66 5.61 -13.22
C ILE A 83 -9.58 5.72 -12.15
N PHE A 84 -9.89 6.48 -11.10
CA PHE A 84 -9.17 6.38 -9.83
C PHE A 84 -9.48 5.05 -9.15
N VAL A 85 -8.43 4.26 -8.90
CA VAL A 85 -8.51 2.94 -8.28
C VAL A 85 -7.94 3.04 -6.87
N GLU A 86 -8.80 2.90 -5.88
CA GLU A 86 -8.44 3.11 -4.49
C GLU A 86 -7.48 2.03 -3.96
N GLY A 87 -6.49 2.47 -3.18
CA GLY A 87 -5.59 1.61 -2.43
C GLY A 87 -6.30 0.78 -1.37
N GLY A 88 -5.65 -0.30 -0.95
CA GLY A 88 -6.11 -1.12 0.16
C GLY A 88 -6.05 -0.37 1.49
N TYR A 89 -7.03 -0.64 2.35
CA TYR A 89 -7.06 -0.11 3.72
C TYR A 89 -5.74 -0.35 4.46
N ASN A 90 -5.32 0.61 5.28
CA ASN A 90 -4.04 0.63 6.01
C ASN A 90 -2.82 0.86 5.10
N GLY A 91 -2.93 1.89 4.25
CA GLY A 91 -1.79 2.49 3.55
C GLY A 91 -1.46 1.91 2.17
N GLY A 92 -2.37 1.20 1.49
CA GLY A 92 -2.16 0.83 0.09
C GLY A 92 -2.14 2.06 -0.82
N GLY A 93 -1.21 2.08 -1.79
CA GLY A 93 -1.14 3.13 -2.81
C GLY A 93 -2.27 2.99 -3.84
N SER A 94 -2.89 4.11 -4.22
CA SER A 94 -3.88 4.13 -5.29
C SER A 94 -3.21 4.15 -6.67
N CYS A 95 -3.96 3.85 -7.71
CA CYS A 95 -3.52 4.08 -9.08
C CYS A 95 -4.61 4.76 -9.93
N PHE A 96 -4.23 5.20 -11.12
CA PHE A 96 -5.16 5.63 -12.15
C PHE A 96 -5.11 4.65 -13.32
N ALA A 97 -6.24 4.01 -13.60
CA ALA A 97 -6.34 3.01 -14.66
C ALA A 97 -6.96 3.62 -15.92
N THR A 98 -6.42 3.25 -17.08
CA THR A 98 -6.96 3.66 -18.38
C THR A 98 -7.33 2.44 -19.22
N ARG A 99 -8.00 2.69 -20.35
CA ARG A 99 -8.37 1.63 -21.29
C ARG A 99 -7.15 0.90 -21.88
N VAL A 100 -6.05 1.63 -22.11
CA VAL A 100 -4.83 1.06 -22.71
C VAL A 100 -3.88 0.53 -21.64
N ASP A 101 -4.02 1.02 -20.41
CA ASP A 101 -3.20 0.62 -19.25
C ASP A 101 -4.09 0.31 -18.04
N PRO A 102 -4.74 -0.86 -17.99
CA PRO A 102 -5.56 -1.22 -16.85
C PRO A 102 -4.66 -1.60 -15.66
N THR A 103 -4.64 -0.82 -14.58
CA THR A 103 -3.75 -1.06 -13.43
C THR A 103 -4.53 -1.33 -12.15
N GLY A 104 -4.02 -2.19 -11.29
CA GLY A 104 -4.59 -2.45 -9.97
C GLY A 104 -3.93 -1.61 -8.88
N ALA A 105 -4.64 -1.33 -7.79
CA ALA A 105 -4.08 -0.56 -6.68
C ALA A 105 -3.28 -1.46 -5.70
N GLY A 106 -2.45 -0.86 -4.86
CA GLY A 106 -1.66 -1.59 -3.86
C GLY A 106 -2.51 -2.06 -2.67
N GLY A 107 -2.13 -3.19 -2.07
CA GLY A 107 -2.70 -3.68 -0.82
C GLY A 107 -2.15 -2.92 0.38
N GLY A 108 -2.93 -2.82 1.45
CA GLY A 108 -2.44 -2.21 2.69
C GLY A 108 -1.63 -3.17 3.56
N GLY A 109 -0.84 -2.59 4.47
CA GLY A 109 -0.09 -3.34 5.45
C GLY A 109 -1.00 -3.87 6.57
N THR A 110 -0.53 -4.87 7.31
CA THR A 110 -1.13 -5.30 8.58
C THR A 110 -0.20 -4.97 9.71
N ASP A 111 -0.69 -4.33 10.76
CA ASP A 111 0.10 -3.99 11.92
C ASP A 111 -0.65 -4.16 13.24
N ILE A 112 0.14 -4.34 14.30
CA ILE A 112 -0.34 -4.35 15.68
C ILE A 112 0.36 -3.22 16.42
N ARG A 113 -0.44 -2.41 17.13
CA ARG A 113 0.00 -1.28 17.94
C ARG A 113 -0.33 -1.55 19.40
N ILE A 114 0.49 -0.99 20.28
CA ILE A 114 0.40 -1.21 21.72
C ILE A 114 0.07 0.10 22.44
N GLU A 115 -0.87 0.03 23.37
CA GLU A 115 -1.39 1.11 24.24
C GLU A 115 -2.07 2.28 23.52
N THR A 116 -1.65 2.64 22.31
CA THR A 116 -2.24 3.72 21.52
C THR A 116 -2.46 3.30 20.08
N ASP A 117 -3.49 3.85 19.45
CA ASP A 117 -3.71 3.71 18.00
C ASP A 117 -2.85 4.69 17.19
N SER A 118 -1.57 4.79 17.53
CA SER A 118 -0.63 5.64 16.83
C SER A 118 0.19 4.83 15.85
N ILE A 119 0.42 5.38 14.66
CA ILE A 119 1.34 4.84 13.67
C ILE A 119 2.77 4.69 14.19
N PHE A 120 3.13 5.39 15.27
CA PHE A 120 4.44 5.25 15.93
C PHE A 120 4.46 4.19 17.03
N ALA A 121 3.29 3.66 17.43
CA ALA A 121 3.16 2.62 18.45
C ALA A 121 3.13 1.19 17.87
N ARG A 122 3.37 1.06 16.55
CA ARG A 122 3.46 -0.23 15.86
C ARG A 122 4.63 -1.04 16.39
N VAL A 123 4.38 -2.28 16.75
CA VAL A 123 5.41 -3.22 17.23
C VAL A 123 5.70 -4.35 16.23
N ILE A 124 4.82 -4.55 15.27
CA ILE A 124 5.00 -5.49 14.16
C ILE A 124 4.20 -5.02 12.94
N VAL A 125 4.79 -5.15 11.75
CA VAL A 125 4.17 -4.73 10.48
C VAL A 125 4.49 -5.73 9.38
N ALA A 126 3.47 -6.24 8.70
CA ALA A 126 3.59 -6.95 7.43
C ALA A 126 3.07 -6.05 6.30
N GLY A 127 3.95 -5.67 5.37
CA GLY A 127 3.62 -4.79 4.25
C GLY A 127 2.68 -5.42 3.23
N GLY A 128 1.84 -4.59 2.62
CA GLY A 128 0.96 -5.00 1.54
C GLY A 128 1.70 -5.22 0.22
N GLY A 129 1.11 -5.99 -0.69
CA GLY A 129 1.65 -6.20 -2.03
C GLY A 129 1.22 -5.12 -3.02
N GLY A 130 2.06 -4.84 -4.03
CA GLY A 130 1.74 -3.91 -5.11
C GLY A 130 0.64 -4.42 -6.04
N GLY A 131 -0.08 -3.49 -6.67
CA GLY A 131 -1.08 -3.81 -7.69
C GLY A 131 -0.47 -4.26 -9.01
N SER A 132 -1.28 -4.85 -9.89
CA SER A 132 -0.83 -5.27 -11.23
C SER A 132 -0.65 -4.09 -12.19
N GLY A 133 0.32 -4.19 -13.12
CA GLY A 133 0.44 -3.31 -14.28
C GLY A 133 -0.29 -3.87 -15.51
N GLY A 134 -0.81 -2.98 -16.36
CA GLY A 134 -1.84 -3.32 -17.35
C GLY A 134 -1.39 -3.83 -18.71
N SER A 135 -0.67 -3.01 -19.47
CA SER A 135 -0.37 -3.24 -20.89
C SER A 135 0.79 -4.22 -21.10
N ASP A 136 1.79 -4.20 -20.23
CA ASP A 136 3.00 -5.03 -20.37
C ASP A 136 2.93 -6.35 -19.56
N LYS A 137 1.76 -6.69 -19.00
CA LYS A 137 1.60 -7.85 -18.08
C LYS A 137 2.58 -7.81 -16.90
N LEU A 138 2.77 -6.63 -16.30
CA LEU A 138 3.71 -6.45 -15.20
C LEU A 138 3.11 -6.97 -13.89
N PRO A 139 3.66 -8.00 -13.25
CA PRO A 139 3.18 -8.44 -11.95
C PRO A 139 3.50 -7.39 -10.88
N GLY A 140 2.59 -7.29 -9.91
CA GLY A 140 2.79 -6.40 -8.77
C GLY A 140 3.93 -6.90 -7.87
N ALA A 141 4.70 -5.96 -7.31
CA ALA A 141 5.76 -6.26 -6.37
C ALA A 141 5.21 -6.98 -5.12
N PRO A 142 5.78 -8.11 -4.67
CA PRO A 142 5.36 -8.73 -3.42
C PRO A 142 5.70 -7.82 -2.23
N GLY A 143 4.75 -7.71 -1.30
CA GLY A 143 4.87 -6.95 -0.06
C GLY A 143 5.96 -7.50 0.86
N GLY A 144 6.52 -6.63 1.69
CA GLY A 144 7.66 -6.94 2.55
C GLY A 144 7.32 -7.11 4.02
N GLY A 145 8.14 -7.88 4.74
CA GLY A 145 8.35 -7.74 6.19
C GLY A 145 9.63 -6.92 6.40
N LEU A 146 10.73 -7.58 6.75
CA LEU A 146 12.06 -6.94 6.84
C LEU A 146 12.52 -6.34 5.50
N ILE A 147 12.31 -7.07 4.39
CA ILE A 147 12.60 -6.67 3.02
C ILE A 147 11.49 -7.26 2.12
N GLY A 148 10.84 -6.48 1.26
CA GLY A 148 9.94 -7.02 0.21
C GLY A 148 10.67 -7.37 -1.09
N GLY A 149 9.95 -7.81 -2.12
CA GLY A 149 10.52 -8.10 -3.44
C GLY A 149 10.14 -7.07 -4.52
N PHE A 150 10.94 -6.97 -5.57
CA PHE A 150 10.68 -6.08 -6.71
C PHE A 150 9.61 -6.64 -7.65
N GLY A 151 8.86 -5.74 -8.30
CA GLY A 151 8.09 -6.06 -9.50
C GLY A 151 9.02 -6.20 -10.72
N ILE A 152 8.52 -6.83 -11.79
CA ILE A 152 9.23 -6.90 -13.08
C ILE A 152 8.48 -6.07 -14.12
N PRO A 153 9.16 -5.18 -14.88
CA PRO A 153 10.47 -4.57 -14.60
C PRO A 153 10.47 -3.79 -13.27
N ILE A 154 11.64 -3.31 -12.82
CA ILE A 154 11.98 -2.63 -11.54
C ILE A 154 11.22 -1.28 -11.34
N LEU A 155 10.02 -1.15 -11.89
CA LEU A 155 9.18 0.05 -11.83
C LEU A 155 8.38 0.16 -10.53
N VAL A 156 8.31 -0.93 -9.76
CA VAL A 156 7.72 -0.96 -8.41
C VAL A 156 8.72 -1.66 -7.49
N SER A 157 9.25 -0.93 -6.51
CA SER A 157 10.20 -1.46 -5.52
C SER A 157 9.48 -1.74 -4.20
N PRO A 158 9.90 -2.79 -3.47
CA PRO A 158 9.23 -3.20 -2.26
C PRO A 158 9.35 -2.20 -1.13
N GLY A 159 8.31 -2.13 -0.31
CA GLY A 159 8.42 -1.56 1.02
C GLY A 159 9.19 -2.48 1.96
N GLY A 160 9.79 -1.92 3.00
CA GLY A 160 10.50 -2.66 4.04
C GLY A 160 10.27 -2.09 5.44
N GLN A 161 10.74 -2.81 6.46
CA GLN A 161 10.74 -2.35 7.86
C GLN A 161 11.94 -1.49 8.23
N THR A 162 12.95 -1.36 7.36
CA THR A 162 14.26 -0.76 7.71
C THR A 162 14.66 0.45 6.89
N SER A 163 14.05 0.67 5.72
CA SER A 163 14.28 1.86 4.89
C SER A 163 13.20 2.03 3.84
N GLU A 164 12.98 3.28 3.43
CA GLU A 164 12.35 3.65 2.18
C GLU A 164 13.22 3.12 1.05
N LYS A 165 12.74 2.16 0.27
CA LYS A 165 13.48 1.68 -0.90
C LYS A 165 12.96 2.37 -2.14
N GLU A 166 13.70 3.38 -2.60
CA GLU A 166 13.50 3.94 -3.92
C GLU A 166 13.75 2.85 -4.98
N SER A 167 12.90 2.79 -6.00
CA SER A 167 13.30 2.15 -7.25
C SER A 167 14.18 3.13 -8.01
N GLU A 168 15.11 2.63 -8.82
CA GLU A 168 15.93 3.45 -9.73
C GLU A 168 15.09 4.36 -10.66
N PHE A 169 13.78 4.09 -10.75
CA PHE A 169 12.82 4.77 -11.62
C PHE A 169 11.61 5.35 -10.88
N GLY A 170 11.51 5.34 -9.56
CA GLY A 170 10.26 5.69 -8.86
C GLY A 170 10.43 6.22 -7.44
N GLU A 171 9.46 7.02 -7.00
CA GLU A 171 9.45 7.64 -5.67
C GLU A 171 8.72 6.72 -4.66
N GLY A 172 9.19 6.74 -3.41
CA GLY A 172 8.51 6.11 -2.28
C GLY A 172 7.14 6.72 -2.01
N GLY A 173 6.23 5.94 -1.42
CA GLY A 173 5.08 6.54 -0.75
C GLY A 173 5.49 7.20 0.57
N GLU A 174 4.58 7.96 1.18
CA GLU A 174 4.84 8.56 2.49
C GLU A 174 5.05 7.48 3.57
N PHE A 175 5.54 7.88 4.75
CA PHE A 175 5.66 6.96 5.89
C PHE A 175 4.37 6.16 6.06
N PHE A 176 4.50 4.83 6.08
CA PHE A 176 3.45 3.82 6.09
C PHE A 176 2.59 3.63 4.83
N GLN A 177 2.58 4.59 3.93
CA GLN A 177 1.75 4.56 2.73
C GLN A 177 2.54 4.10 1.50
N GLY A 178 1.95 3.23 0.67
CA GLY A 178 2.51 2.87 -0.63
C GLY A 178 2.36 4.01 -1.63
N ALA A 179 3.31 4.14 -2.56
CA ALA A 179 3.28 5.15 -3.60
C ALA A 179 2.00 5.08 -4.45
N HIS A 180 1.45 6.26 -4.71
CA HIS A 180 0.33 6.46 -5.63
C HIS A 180 0.85 6.63 -7.06
N THR A 181 0.09 6.15 -8.03
CA THR A 181 0.44 6.26 -9.45
C THR A 181 -0.71 6.82 -10.27
N ASP A 182 -0.40 7.52 -11.35
CA ASP A 182 -1.34 8.06 -12.35
C ASP A 182 -1.03 7.53 -13.78
N MET A 183 -0.12 6.55 -13.87
CA MET A 183 0.44 5.98 -15.10
C MET A 183 0.26 4.46 -15.16
N VAL A 184 0.88 3.86 -16.18
CA VAL A 184 0.89 2.45 -16.61
C VAL A 184 1.23 1.39 -15.53
N VAL A 185 1.55 1.81 -14.31
CA VAL A 185 1.95 0.93 -13.20
C VAL A 185 0.92 0.90 -12.07
N GLY A 186 0.75 -0.26 -11.45
CA GLY A 186 -0.14 -0.41 -10.29
C GLY A 186 0.35 0.33 -9.05
N GLY A 187 -0.57 0.62 -8.14
CA GLY A 187 -0.25 1.29 -6.87
C GLY A 187 0.65 0.42 -5.99
N ALA A 188 1.55 1.03 -5.23
CA ALA A 188 2.50 0.30 -4.39
C ALA A 188 1.85 -0.16 -3.07
N GLY A 189 2.37 -1.23 -2.46
CA GLY A 189 1.85 -1.72 -1.18
C GLY A 189 2.21 -0.83 0.02
N GLY A 190 1.35 -0.80 1.03
CA GLY A 190 1.61 -0.11 2.31
C GLY A 190 2.62 -0.87 3.20
N GLY A 191 3.03 -0.28 4.33
CA GLY A 191 3.98 -0.95 5.23
C GLY A 191 4.55 -0.04 6.34
N TRP A 192 5.81 -0.24 6.73
CA TRP A 192 6.48 0.69 7.64
C TRP A 192 6.99 1.92 6.88
N TYR A 193 7.77 1.69 5.82
CA TYR A 193 8.32 2.76 4.96
C TYR A 193 7.64 2.88 3.58
N GLY A 194 6.50 2.21 3.37
CA GLY A 194 5.81 2.22 2.08
C GLY A 194 6.62 1.58 0.94
N ALA A 195 5.95 1.04 -0.09
CA ALA A 195 6.61 0.64 -1.33
C ALA A 195 6.69 1.83 -2.30
N SER A 196 7.68 1.85 -3.18
CA SER A 196 7.84 2.87 -4.22
C SER A 196 7.28 2.41 -5.56
N ALA A 197 6.87 3.37 -6.39
CA ALA A 197 6.40 3.12 -7.75
C ALA A 197 6.84 4.25 -8.69
N LEU A 198 6.93 3.94 -9.99
CA LEU A 198 7.21 4.90 -11.05
C LEU A 198 6.16 6.04 -11.04
N GLN A 199 6.61 7.27 -10.74
CA GLN A 199 5.82 8.49 -10.95
C GLN A 199 6.10 9.06 -12.36
N PRO A 200 5.13 9.65 -13.06
CA PRO A 200 5.41 10.71 -13.99
C PRO A 200 5.68 12.00 -13.19
N LYS A 201 6.60 12.82 -13.69
CA LYS A 201 6.86 14.22 -13.32
C LYS A 201 5.92 14.81 -12.24
N LYS A 202 6.42 14.97 -11.00
CA LYS A 202 5.87 15.77 -9.89
C LYS A 202 4.49 16.38 -10.20
N VAL A 203 3.42 15.70 -9.82
CA VAL A 203 2.09 16.32 -9.81
C VAL A 203 2.10 17.37 -8.70
N GLN A 204 2.22 18.63 -9.10
CA GLN A 204 1.80 19.76 -8.27
C GLN A 204 0.34 19.51 -7.91
N LYS A 205 0.10 19.15 -6.64
CA LYS A 205 -1.19 18.99 -5.95
C LYS A 205 -2.38 19.59 -6.73
N LEU A 206 -3.02 18.81 -7.59
CA LEU A 206 -4.30 19.19 -8.18
C LEU A 206 -5.37 18.95 -7.11
N ALA A 207 -5.66 20.01 -6.35
CA ALA A 207 -6.84 20.05 -5.50
C ALA A 207 -8.09 19.89 -6.38
N PRO A 208 -9.15 19.22 -5.89
CA PRO A 208 -10.39 19.13 -6.64
C PRO A 208 -11.05 20.50 -6.56
N THR A 209 -11.22 21.19 -7.68
CA THR A 209 -12.20 22.29 -7.72
C THR A 209 -12.89 22.33 -9.06
N LEU A 210 -14.17 22.00 -9.01
CA LEU A 210 -15.15 22.39 -10.00
C LEU A 210 -15.21 23.92 -10.06
N ALA A 211 -15.31 24.47 -11.27
CA ALA A 211 -15.64 25.85 -11.66
C ALA A 211 -14.48 26.83 -11.95
N LEU A 212 -14.42 27.15 -13.26
CA LEU A 212 -13.95 28.37 -13.94
C LEU A 212 -13.63 29.58 -13.06
N VAL A 213 -12.44 30.19 -13.23
CA VAL A 213 -12.24 31.61 -13.66
C VAL A 213 -10.81 31.72 -14.21
N GLU A 214 -10.69 32.24 -15.43
CA GLU A 214 -9.45 32.63 -16.10
C GLU A 214 -8.89 33.90 -15.43
N VAL A 215 -7.63 33.87 -14.96
CA VAL A 215 -6.91 35.06 -14.49
C VAL A 215 -5.48 35.01 -15.02
N ASP A 216 -5.23 35.80 -16.07
CA ASP A 216 -3.88 36.17 -16.49
C ASP A 216 -3.24 37.07 -15.43
N THR A 217 -2.09 36.67 -14.87
CA THR A 217 -1.16 37.63 -14.25
C THR A 217 0.29 37.18 -14.42
N TYR A 218 1.09 38.11 -14.95
CA TYR A 218 2.51 38.07 -15.25
C TYR A 218 3.39 37.90 -14.01
N THR A 219 4.56 37.26 -14.16
CA THR A 219 5.69 37.44 -13.24
C THR A 219 6.98 37.75 -13.98
N LEU A 220 7.56 38.88 -13.61
CA LEU A 220 8.89 39.37 -13.96
C LEU A 220 9.97 38.32 -13.66
N LYS A 221 10.96 38.23 -14.57
CA LYS A 221 12.26 37.61 -14.27
C LYS A 221 13.08 38.55 -13.39
N GLU A 222 13.60 37.99 -12.31
CA GLU A 222 14.76 38.49 -11.55
C GLU A 222 15.94 38.74 -12.50
N GLN A 223 16.75 39.78 -12.26
CA GLN A 223 18.19 39.70 -12.43
C GLN A 223 18.89 40.62 -11.44
N LEU A 224 19.95 40.05 -10.84
CA LEU A 224 21.17 40.75 -10.40
C LEU A 224 21.66 41.75 -11.46
#